data_AF-A0AAD7AV55-F1
#
_entry.id   AF-A0AAD7AV55-F1
#
_cell.length_a   1.000
_cell.length_b   1.000
_cell.length_c   1.000
_cell.angle_alpha   90.00
_cell.angle_beta   90.00
_cell.angle_gamma   90.00
#
_symmetry.space_group_name_H-M   'P 1'
#
loop_
_entity.id
_entity.type
_entity.pdbx_description
1 polymer ?
#
loop_
_entity_poly.entity_id
_entity_poly.type
_entity_poly.pdbx_seq_one_letter_code
_entity_poly.pdbx_strand_id
1 'polypeptide(L)'
;ATLEAASSKPPILHAGECTPAIVREFELAFTNYCTIKDIADNKQTRTLIGCFRDHRVTNVLADPKECKMLLGGTVPDFMKQIRSIVLQPGWEDDHCITMTARCHLQSDSFFTFANTICSMNSLLMNTDSHLSDEHLCSHLES
;
A
#
# COMPACT_ATOMS: atom_id res chain seq x y z
N ALA A 1 -12.02 -0.42 7.15
CA ALA A 1 -11.67 0.97 6.82
C ALA A 1 -12.39 1.34 5.53
N THR A 2 -12.67 2.63 5.32
CA THR A 2 -13.32 3.11 4.09
C THR A 2 -12.40 4.10 3.39
N LEU A 3 -12.31 3.98 2.07
CA LEU A 3 -11.54 4.88 1.22
C LEU A 3 -12.48 5.82 0.45
N GLU A 4 -12.25 7.12 0.57
CA GLU A 4 -12.83 8.11 -0.33
C GLU A 4 -11.77 8.54 -1.33
N ALA A 5 -11.89 8.12 -2.59
CA ALA A 5 -10.96 8.47 -3.66
C ALA A 5 -11.67 9.21 -4.79
N ALA A 6 -11.16 10.38 -5.15
CA ALA A 6 -11.59 11.13 -6.33
C ALA A 6 -10.38 11.87 -6.91
N SER A 7 -10.19 11.86 -8.22
CA SER A 7 -9.02 12.49 -8.86
C SER A 7 -8.86 14.00 -8.57
N SER A 8 -9.95 14.68 -8.19
CA SER A 8 -9.95 16.11 -7.90
C SER A 8 -9.61 16.47 -6.44
N LYS A 9 -9.64 15.51 -5.50
CA LYS A 9 -9.46 15.74 -4.06
C LYS A 9 -8.43 14.74 -3.50
N PRO A 10 -7.70 15.09 -2.44
CA PRO A 10 -6.82 14.12 -1.81
C PRO A 10 -7.67 12.94 -1.29
N PRO A 11 -7.23 11.68 -1.46
CA PRO A 11 -7.95 10.55 -0.92
C PRO A 11 -7.99 10.62 0.60
N ILE A 12 -9.05 10.09 1.21
CA ILE A 12 -9.18 10.02 2.67
C ILE A 12 -9.28 8.56 3.10
N LEU A 13 -8.37 8.15 4.00
CA LEU A 13 -8.43 6.86 4.68
C LEU A 13 -9.13 7.01 6.04
N HIS A 14 -10.35 6.50 6.13
CA HIS A 14 -11.13 6.49 7.36
C HIS A 14 -10.75 5.35 8.30
N ALA A 15 -11.07 5.53 9.58
CA ALA A 15 -10.80 4.52 10.60
C ALA A 15 -11.46 3.17 10.29
N GLY A 16 -10.80 2.09 10.74
CA GLY A 16 -11.36 0.74 10.73
C GLY A 16 -10.32 -0.31 10.31
N GLU A 17 -10.77 -1.54 10.10
CA GLU A 17 -9.88 -2.63 9.69
C GLU A 17 -9.33 -2.38 8.29
N CYS A 18 -8.01 -2.21 8.19
CA CYS A 18 -7.32 -2.00 6.92
C CYS A 18 -6.79 -3.34 6.41
N THR A 19 -7.01 -3.61 5.13
CA THR A 19 -6.35 -4.70 4.41
C THR A 19 -5.20 -4.14 3.57
N PRO A 20 -4.21 -4.96 3.18
CA PRO A 20 -3.14 -4.51 2.29
C PRO A 20 -3.67 -3.91 0.97
N ALA A 21 -4.77 -4.45 0.46
CA ALA A 21 -5.46 -3.94 -0.72
C ALA A 21 -5.99 -2.51 -0.54
N ILE A 22 -6.66 -2.21 0.59
CA ILE A 22 -7.17 -0.85 0.88
C ILE A 22 -6.02 0.15 0.98
N VAL A 23 -4.92 -0.23 1.65
CA VAL A 23 -3.75 0.65 1.79
C VAL A 23 -3.07 0.90 0.45
N ARG A 24 -3.00 -0.13 -0.41
CA ARG A 24 -2.45 0.00 -1.76
C ARG A 24 -3.33 0.88 -2.65
N GLU A 25 -4.64 0.72 -2.59
CA GLU A 25 -5.59 1.55 -3.33
C GLU A 25 -5.48 3.03 -2.93
N PHE A 26 -5.35 3.29 -1.62
CA PHE A 26 -5.10 4.64 -1.10
C PHE A 26 -3.79 5.23 -1.63
N GLU A 27 -2.69 4.46 -1.62
CA GLU A 27 -1.37 4.88 -2.14
C GLU A 27 -1.43 5.26 -3.61
N LEU A 28 -2.10 4.45 -4.44
CA LEU A 28 -2.31 4.71 -5.86
C LEU A 28 -3.19 5.94 -6.09
N ALA A 29 -4.30 6.07 -5.35
CA ALA A 29 -5.17 7.23 -5.42
C ALA A 29 -4.43 8.53 -5.04
N PHE A 30 -3.57 8.47 -4.03
CA PHE A 30 -2.78 9.61 -3.59
C PHE A 30 -1.74 10.00 -4.63
N THR A 31 -1.03 9.02 -5.19
CA THR A 31 -0.05 9.22 -6.26
C THR A 31 -0.71 9.89 -7.48
N ASN A 32 -1.86 9.37 -7.92
CA ASN A 32 -2.62 9.95 -9.02
C ASN A 32 -3.08 11.37 -8.72
N TYR A 33 -3.55 11.65 -7.50
CA TYR A 33 -3.92 13.00 -7.08
C TYR A 33 -2.72 13.96 -7.16
N CYS A 34 -1.55 13.55 -6.67
CA CYS A 34 -0.32 14.36 -6.75
C CYS A 34 0.08 14.65 -8.19
N THR A 35 0.00 13.66 -9.09
CA THR A 35 0.28 13.84 -10.53
C THR A 35 -0.70 14.82 -11.17
N ILE A 36 -2.01 14.66 -10.92
CA ILE A 36 -3.05 15.51 -11.52
C ILE A 36 -2.97 16.95 -11.01
N LYS A 37 -2.56 17.14 -9.75
CA LYS A 37 -2.43 18.46 -9.12
C LYS A 37 -1.03 19.06 -9.21
N ASP A 38 -0.09 18.39 -9.86
CA ASP A 38 1.31 18.79 -10.00
C ASP A 38 1.94 19.16 -8.64
N ILE A 39 1.76 18.27 -7.65
CA ILE A 39 2.25 18.49 -6.28
C ILE A 39 3.74 18.15 -6.23
N ALA A 40 4.57 19.17 -6.01
CA ALA A 40 6.01 19.00 -5.80
C ALA A 40 6.31 17.99 -4.66
N ASP A 41 7.30 17.14 -4.88
CA ASP A 41 7.67 16.02 -3.98
C ASP A 41 7.85 16.46 -2.52
N ASN A 42 8.48 17.62 -2.29
CA ASN A 42 8.69 18.19 -0.96
C ASN A 42 7.41 18.67 -0.24
N LYS A 43 6.26 18.66 -0.92
CA LYS A 43 4.94 18.99 -0.37
C LYS A 43 4.02 17.76 -0.27
N GLN A 44 4.39 16.64 -0.87
CA GLN A 44 3.54 15.45 -0.90
C GLN A 44 3.34 14.87 0.50
N THR A 45 4.41 14.66 1.29
CA THR A 45 4.29 14.13 2.66
C THR A 45 3.42 15.01 3.58
N ARG A 46 3.56 16.33 3.47
CA ARG A 46 2.69 17.28 4.19
C ARG A 46 1.21 17.12 3.79
N THR A 47 0.95 16.91 2.51
CA THR A 47 -0.41 16.68 2.00
C THR A 47 -0.95 15.33 2.47
N LEU A 48 -0.10 14.30 2.46
CA LEU A 48 -0.40 12.93 2.85
C LEU A 48 -0.85 12.82 4.31
N ILE A 49 -0.21 13.55 5.22
CA ILE A 49 -0.61 13.61 6.64
C ILE A 49 -2.09 14.01 6.80
N GLY A 50 -2.56 14.96 5.97
CA GLY A 50 -3.95 15.43 6.01
C GLY A 50 -4.99 14.43 5.51
N CYS A 51 -4.55 13.30 4.94
CA CYS A 51 -5.41 12.30 4.31
C CYS A 51 -5.92 11.21 5.27
N PHE A 52 -5.44 11.18 6.52
CA PHE A 52 -5.81 10.14 7.48
C PHE A 52 -6.87 10.62 8.47
N ARG A 53 -7.87 9.77 8.74
CA ARG A 53 -8.86 9.92 9.82
C ARG A 53 -8.83 8.76 10.81
N ASP A 54 -7.94 7.79 10.60
CA ASP A 54 -7.72 6.70 11.55
C ASP A 54 -6.95 7.18 12.78
N HIS A 55 -7.54 6.98 13.96
CA HIS A 55 -6.98 7.44 15.22
C HIS A 55 -5.59 6.85 15.51
N ARG A 56 -5.29 5.62 15.03
CA ARG A 56 -3.97 5.00 15.20
C ARG A 56 -2.90 5.82 14.49
N VAL A 57 -3.21 6.30 13.28
CA VAL A 57 -2.31 7.14 12.50
C VAL A 57 -2.24 8.54 13.09
N THR A 58 -3.38 9.16 13.42
CA THR A 58 -3.37 10.52 13.99
C THR A 58 -2.67 10.60 15.35
N ASN A 59 -2.74 9.53 16.16
CA ASN A 59 -2.04 9.46 17.45
C ASN A 59 -0.52 9.41 17.27
N VAL A 60 0.00 8.67 16.28
CA VAL A 60 1.43 8.68 15.94
C VAL A 60 1.85 10.07 15.43
N LEU A 61 1.03 10.69 14.58
CA LEU A 61 1.27 12.03 14.06
C LEU A 61 1.19 13.14 15.13
N ALA A 62 0.57 12.86 16.28
CA ALA A 62 0.52 13.80 17.41
C ALA A 62 1.86 13.90 18.14
N ASP A 63 2.75 12.90 18.01
CA ASP A 63 4.13 13.01 18.49
C ASP A 63 4.94 13.93 17.56
N PRO A 64 5.48 15.07 18.05
CA PRO A 64 6.26 15.99 17.24
C PRO A 64 7.51 15.37 16.61
N LYS A 65 8.11 14.37 17.25
CA LYS A 65 9.30 13.67 16.74
C LYS A 65 8.95 12.81 15.53
N GLU A 66 7.90 11.99 15.65
CA GLU A 66 7.41 11.14 14.56
C GLU A 66 6.89 11.98 13.39
N CYS A 67 6.10 13.02 13.68
CA CYS A 67 5.61 13.95 12.66
C CYS A 67 6.76 14.62 11.90
N LYS A 68 7.82 15.05 12.59
CA LYS A 68 8.99 15.66 11.95
C LYS A 68 9.76 14.66 11.07
N MET A 69 9.92 13.42 11.53
CA MET A 69 10.57 12.35 10.77
C MET A 69 9.80 12.05 9.47
N LEU A 70 8.48 11.90 9.59
CA LEU A 70 7.57 11.65 8.47
C LEU A 70 7.53 12.79 7.45
N LEU A 71 7.57 14.05 7.91
CA LEU A 71 7.62 15.22 7.04
C LEU A 71 8.93 15.32 6.24
N GLY A 72 10.04 14.80 6.79
CA GLY A 72 11.35 14.81 6.15
C GLY A 72 11.61 13.64 5.19
N GLY A 73 10.74 12.62 5.19
CA GLY A 73 10.87 11.44 4.34
C GLY A 73 10.22 11.57 2.96
N THR A 74 10.20 10.47 2.23
CA THR A 74 9.47 10.34 0.97
C THR A 74 8.07 9.73 1.17
N VAL A 75 7.22 9.79 0.15
CA VAL A 75 5.90 9.12 0.19
C VAL A 75 6.03 7.60 0.42
N PRO A 76 6.94 6.87 -0.26
CA PRO A 76 7.18 5.45 0.03
C PRO A 76 7.56 5.18 1.49
N ASP A 77 8.47 5.96 2.07
CA ASP A 77 8.89 5.79 3.48
C ASP A 77 7.71 6.01 4.42
N PHE A 78 6.91 7.05 4.16
CA PHE A 78 5.70 7.34 4.90
C PHE A 78 4.72 6.16 4.82
N MET A 79 4.46 5.63 3.63
CA MET A 79 3.53 4.52 3.44
C MET A 79 4.02 3.22 4.09
N LYS A 80 5.34 2.98 4.15
CA LYS A 80 5.92 1.86 4.91
C LYS A 80 5.59 1.97 6.40
N GLN A 81 5.73 3.15 7.00
CA GLN A 81 5.35 3.38 8.40
C GLN A 81 3.84 3.29 8.63
N ILE A 82 3.02 3.78 7.70
CA ILE A 82 1.56 3.64 7.83
C ILE A 82 1.13 2.18 7.79
N ARG A 83 1.70 1.37 6.89
CA ARG A 83 1.40 -0.07 6.80
C ARG A 83 1.68 -0.78 8.13
N SER A 84 2.77 -0.48 8.82
CA SER A 84 3.06 -1.08 10.13
C SER A 84 2.13 -0.64 11.26
N ILE A 85 1.46 0.51 11.12
CA ILE A 85 0.48 1.03 12.09
C ILE A 85 -0.92 0.44 11.87
N VAL A 86 -1.35 0.32 10.60
CA VAL A 86 -2.76 0.03 10.28
C VAL A 86 -3.03 -1.43 9.96
N LEU A 87 -2.01 -2.19 9.52
CA LEU A 87 -2.13 -3.62 9.21
C LEU A 87 -1.78 -4.48 10.43
N GLN A 88 -2.28 -5.72 10.43
CA GLN A 88 -1.98 -6.68 11.50
C GLN A 88 -0.50 -7.06 11.50
N PRO A 89 0.14 -7.25 12.66
CA PRO A 89 1.49 -7.83 12.72
C PRO A 89 1.52 -9.18 11.98
N GLY A 90 2.55 -9.42 11.17
CA GLY A 90 2.68 -10.66 10.38
C GLY A 90 1.84 -10.69 9.09
N TRP A 91 1.12 -9.63 8.74
CA TRP A 91 0.32 -9.58 7.50
C TRP A 91 1.13 -9.89 6.24
N GLU A 92 2.41 -9.49 6.21
CA GLU A 92 3.30 -9.71 5.09
C GLU A 92 3.61 -11.20 4.93
N ASP A 93 3.96 -11.87 6.02
CA ASP A 93 4.23 -13.32 6.03
C ASP A 93 3.00 -14.12 5.62
N ASP A 94 1.83 -13.81 6.21
CA ASP A 94 0.56 -14.46 5.89
C ASP A 94 0.18 -14.29 4.41
N HIS A 95 0.42 -13.10 3.86
CA HIS A 95 0.14 -12.79 2.46
C HIS A 95 1.12 -13.51 1.52
N CYS A 96 2.40 -13.55 1.86
CA CYS A 96 3.42 -14.30 1.13
C CYS A 96 3.13 -15.80 1.11
N ILE A 97 2.76 -16.38 2.25
CA ILE A 97 2.34 -17.79 2.35
C ILE A 97 1.12 -18.03 1.45
N THR A 98 0.12 -17.15 1.51
CA THR A 98 -1.09 -17.27 0.69
C THR A 98 -0.79 -17.17 -0.81
N MET A 99 0.10 -16.26 -1.20
CA MET A 99 0.52 -16.09 -2.59
C MET A 99 1.28 -17.32 -3.11
N THR A 100 2.28 -17.78 -2.36
CA THR A 100 3.12 -18.92 -2.75
C THR A 100 2.40 -20.26 -2.70
N ALA A 101 1.43 -20.42 -1.81
CA ALA A 101 0.59 -21.63 -1.75
C ALA A 101 -0.45 -21.69 -2.87
N ARG A 102 -0.64 -20.61 -3.64
CA ARG A 102 -1.63 -20.58 -4.71
C ARG A 102 -1.10 -21.29 -5.94
N CYS A 103 -1.69 -22.45 -6.24
CA CYS A 103 -1.36 -23.21 -7.44
C CYS A 103 -2.29 -22.88 -8.61
N HIS A 104 -1.79 -23.06 -9.83
CA HIS A 104 -2.63 -23.02 -11.02
C HIS A 104 -3.59 -24.22 -11.03
N LEU A 105 -4.89 -23.96 -10.94
CA LEU A 105 -5.92 -24.99 -11.01
C LEU A 105 -6.31 -25.22 -12.46
N GLN A 106 -6.61 -26.48 -12.81
CA GLN A 106 -7.03 -26.86 -14.18
C GLN A 106 -8.35 -26.18 -14.63
N SER A 107 -9.14 -25.67 -13.67
CA SER A 107 -10.37 -24.91 -13.91
C SER A 107 -10.13 -23.48 -14.39
N ASP A 108 -8.94 -22.91 -14.14
CA ASP A 108 -8.66 -21.50 -14.34
C ASP A 108 -7.71 -21.33 -15.54
N SER A 109 -7.87 -20.26 -16.30
CA SER A 109 -6.88 -19.95 -17.35
C SER A 109 -5.55 -19.53 -16.71
N PHE A 110 -4.43 -19.86 -17.35
CA PHE A 110 -3.11 -19.39 -16.90
C PHE A 110 -3.07 -17.86 -16.79
N PHE A 111 -3.72 -17.15 -17.71
CA PHE A 111 -3.81 -15.68 -17.66
C PHE A 111 -4.52 -15.16 -16.40
N THR A 112 -5.63 -15.79 -15.99
CA THR A 112 -6.35 -15.44 -14.76
C THR A 112 -5.49 -15.73 -13.53
N PHE A 113 -4.80 -16.87 -13.51
CA PHE A 113 -3.88 -17.25 -12.45
C PHE A 113 -2.72 -16.24 -12.32
N ALA A 114 -2.01 -15.97 -13.43
CA ALA A 114 -0.89 -15.05 -13.47
C ALA A 114 -1.29 -13.64 -13.03
N ASN A 115 -2.42 -13.11 -13.51
CA ASN A 115 -2.92 -11.81 -13.06
C ASN A 115 -3.24 -11.78 -11.57
N THR A 116 -3.75 -12.88 -11.01
CA THR A 116 -4.03 -12.96 -9.56
C THR A 116 -2.73 -12.90 -8.77
N ILE A 117 -1.71 -13.65 -9.16
CA ILE A 117 -0.38 -13.63 -8.51
C ILE A 117 0.27 -12.26 -8.65
N CYS A 118 0.25 -11.64 -9.84
CA CYS A 118 0.75 -10.27 -10.04
C CYS A 118 0.01 -9.25 -9.16
N SER A 119 -1.32 -9.38 -9.06
CA SER A 119 -2.13 -8.53 -8.18
C SER A 119 -1.75 -8.74 -6.72
N MET A 120 -1.52 -9.98 -6.27
CA MET A 120 -1.07 -10.27 -4.91
C MET A 120 0.33 -9.71 -4.64
N ASN A 121 1.27 -9.87 -5.57
CA ASN A 121 2.62 -9.31 -5.46
C ASN A 121 2.60 -7.79 -5.37
N SER A 122 1.70 -7.13 -6.11
CA SER A 122 1.56 -5.67 -6.07
C SER A 122 1.18 -5.12 -4.68
N LEU A 123 0.56 -5.93 -3.81
CA LEU A 123 0.23 -5.54 -2.44
C LEU A 123 1.45 -5.50 -1.52
N LEU A 124 2.49 -6.26 -1.87
CA LEU A 124 3.80 -6.30 -1.20
C LEU A 124 4.71 -5.16 -1.64
N MET A 125 4.29 -4.31 -2.58
CA MET A 125 5.13 -3.20 -3.04
C MET A 125 5.60 -2.32 -1.87
N ASN A 126 6.88 -1.94 -1.91
CA ASN A 126 7.61 -1.23 -0.85
C ASN A 126 7.89 -2.07 0.42
N THR A 127 7.71 -3.39 0.36
CA THR A 127 8.20 -4.34 1.38
C THR A 127 9.33 -5.20 0.84
N ASP A 128 10.05 -5.87 1.74
CA ASP A 128 11.19 -6.71 1.38
C ASP A 128 10.76 -8.04 0.72
N SER A 129 9.49 -8.42 0.88
CA SER A 129 8.91 -9.62 0.26
C SER A 129 8.36 -9.41 -1.16
N HIS A 130 8.41 -8.20 -1.70
CA HIS A 130 8.00 -7.95 -3.09
C HIS A 130 8.93 -8.69 -4.07
N LEU A 131 8.37 -9.57 -4.90
CA LEU A 131 9.12 -10.25 -5.95
C LEU A 131 9.40 -9.29 -7.12
N SER A 132 10.64 -9.27 -7.61
CA SER A 132 10.96 -8.62 -8.88
C SER A 132 10.31 -9.37 -10.05
N ASP A 133 10.17 -8.71 -11.20
CA ASP A 133 9.56 -9.32 -12.39
C ASP A 133 10.24 -10.65 -12.78
N GLU A 134 11.56 -10.72 -12.67
CA GLU A 134 12.33 -11.95 -12.93
C GLU A 134 11.96 -13.09 -11.99
N HIS A 135 11.92 -12.83 -10.68
CA HIS A 135 11.54 -13.83 -9.67
C HIS A 135 10.05 -14.19 -9.77
N LEU A 136 9.20 -13.24 -10.14
CA LEU A 136 7.77 -13.47 -10.33
C LEU A 136 7.50 -14.37 -11.54
N CYS A 137 8.19 -14.14 -12.67
CA CYS A 137 8.12 -15.04 -13.83
C CYS A 137 8.57 -16.46 -13.46
N SER A 138 9.70 -16.59 -12.77
CA SER A 138 10.17 -17.90 -12.30
C SER A 138 9.17 -18.60 -11.37
N HIS A 139 8.43 -17.84 -10.55
CA HIS A 139 7.40 -18.40 -9.67
C HIS A 139 6.15 -18.86 -10.45
N LEU A 140 5.77 -18.15 -11.52
CA LEU A 140 4.63 -18.49 -12.37
C LEU A 140 4.89 -19.71 -13.27
N GLU A 141 6.16 -19.98 -13.61
CA GLU A 141 6.59 -21.09 -14.45
C GLU A 141 6.88 -22.39 -13.66
N SER A 142 6.93 -22.31 -12.33
CA SER A 142 7.17 -23.45 -11.43
C SER A 142 5.91 -24.26 -11.16
#